data_AF-A0A8T0FDQ2-F1
#
_entry.id   AF-A0A8T0FDQ2-F1
#
_cell.length_a   1.000
_cell.length_b   1.000
_cell.length_c   1.000
_cell.angle_alpha   90.00
_cell.angle_beta   90.00
_cell.angle_gamma   90.00
#
_symmetry.space_group_name_H-M   'P 1'
#
loop_
_entity.id
_entity.type
_entity.pdbx_description
1 polymer ?
#
loop_
_entity_poly.entity_id
_entity_poly.type
_entity_poly.pdbx_seq_one_letter_code
_entity_poly.pdbx_strand_id
1 'polypeptide(L)'
;MEETFADDVPMEINHNYYRFAYDIGEKVLEIRGELNPYVLHNLPDPPNFLFTQEHANEIKNLLENDTTYLLRQIHQLADGVYNYETYVKCRDFFVREWRNRAYTEKSFILACASIAYVAALFIQANFHCGALDDVVEYIAKWIEDILQRGTIDNSCW
;
A
#
# COMPACT_ATOMS: atom_id res chain seq x y z
N MET A 1 -16.55 -24.09 26.19
CA MET A 1 -15.11 -23.77 26.21
C MET A 1 -14.72 -23.83 24.76
N GLU A 2 -14.92 -22.73 24.04
CA GLU A 2 -14.61 -22.62 22.62
C GLU A 2 -13.23 -21.98 22.52
N GLU A 3 -12.24 -22.79 22.13
CA GLU A 3 -10.92 -22.33 21.75
C GLU A 3 -11.04 -21.65 20.38
N THR A 4 -10.93 -20.33 20.37
CA THR A 4 -10.77 -19.55 19.15
C THR A 4 -9.36 -19.78 18.63
N PHE A 5 -9.27 -20.37 17.43
CA PHE A 5 -8.06 -20.43 16.62
C PHE A 5 -7.59 -18.99 16.36
N ALA A 6 -6.66 -18.51 17.19
CA ALA A 6 -5.78 -17.43 16.80
C ALA A 6 -4.84 -18.02 15.77
N ASP A 7 -5.26 -17.98 14.51
CA ASP A 7 -4.39 -18.32 13.39
C ASP A 7 -3.12 -17.47 13.50
N ASP A 8 -1.99 -18.18 13.47
CA ASP A 8 -0.64 -17.68 13.58
C ASP A 8 -0.41 -16.49 12.65
N VAL A 9 -0.48 -15.27 13.19
CA VAL A 9 0.14 -14.11 12.56
C VAL A 9 1.64 -14.41 12.51
N PRO A 10 2.28 -14.44 11.33
CA PRO A 10 3.69 -14.78 11.20
C PRO A 10 4.55 -13.92 12.12
N MET A 11 5.04 -14.55 13.18
CA MET A 11 6.05 -14.02 14.09
C MET A 11 7.28 -13.72 13.23
N GLU A 12 7.74 -12.46 13.24
CA GLU A 12 8.89 -11.88 12.51
C GLU A 12 8.62 -11.05 11.25
N ILE A 13 7.39 -10.61 10.97
CA ILE A 13 7.27 -9.35 10.20
C ILE A 13 7.61 -8.22 11.18
N ASN A 14 8.68 -7.46 10.92
CA ASN A 14 9.03 -6.30 11.73
C ASN A 14 7.78 -5.39 11.84
N HIS A 15 7.18 -5.34 13.03
CA HIS A 15 5.91 -4.67 13.28
C HIS A 15 5.88 -3.23 12.72
N ASN A 16 7.02 -2.55 12.66
CA ASN A 16 7.13 -1.21 12.12
C ASN A 16 6.87 -1.14 10.60
N TYR A 17 7.36 -2.10 9.82
CA TYR A 17 7.22 -2.08 8.35
C TYR A 17 5.80 -2.45 7.94
N TYR A 18 5.24 -3.45 8.60
CA TYR A 18 3.84 -3.81 8.41
C TYR A 18 2.93 -2.66 8.81
N ARG A 19 3.19 -2.01 9.95
CA ARG A 19 2.44 -0.84 10.38
C ARG A 19 2.53 0.31 9.39
N PHE A 20 3.72 0.63 8.91
CA PHE A 20 3.91 1.66 7.90
C PHE A 20 3.16 1.36 6.60
N ALA A 21 3.25 0.12 6.11
CA ALA A 21 2.51 -0.34 4.93
C ALA A 21 0.99 -0.18 5.13
N TYR A 22 0.52 -0.52 6.33
CA TYR A 22 -0.87 -0.33 6.73
C TYR A 22 -1.28 1.13 6.75
N ASP A 23 -0.49 2.01 7.38
CA ASP A 23 -0.77 3.44 7.49
C ASP A 23 -0.87 4.10 6.09
N ILE A 24 -0.08 3.66 5.11
CA ILE A 24 -0.20 4.09 3.70
C ILE A 24 -1.55 3.66 3.12
N GLY A 25 -1.90 2.38 3.27
CA GLY A 25 -3.17 1.84 2.77
C GLY A 25 -4.38 2.53 3.40
N GLU A 26 -4.35 2.73 4.72
CA GLU A 26 -5.37 3.44 5.48
C GLU A 26 -5.50 4.88 4.99
N LYS A 27 -4.37 5.59 4.79
CA LYS A 27 -4.41 6.98 4.32
C LYS A 27 -5.01 7.10 2.92
N VAL A 28 -4.71 6.16 2.04
CA VAL A 28 -5.30 6.10 0.69
C VAL A 28 -6.82 5.89 0.77
N LEU A 29 -7.28 4.98 1.63
CA LEU A 29 -8.72 4.74 1.85
C LEU A 29 -9.41 5.96 2.49
N GLU A 30 -8.76 6.62 3.43
CA GLU A 30 -9.26 7.85 4.07
C GLU A 30 -9.50 8.95 3.03
N ILE A 31 -8.51 9.23 2.18
CA ILE A 31 -8.60 10.26 1.14
C ILE A 31 -9.67 9.91 0.11
N ARG A 32 -9.85 8.62 -0.20
CA ARG A 32 -10.91 8.12 -1.08
C ARG A 32 -12.31 8.17 -0.45
N GLY A 33 -12.42 8.42 0.86
CA GLY A 33 -13.68 8.37 1.59
C GLY A 33 -14.23 6.96 1.79
N GLU A 34 -13.36 5.95 1.70
CA GLU A 34 -13.70 4.52 1.77
C GLU A 34 -13.25 3.88 3.09
N LEU A 35 -12.51 4.61 3.92
CA LEU A 35 -12.10 4.14 5.23
C LEU A 35 -13.33 3.93 6.12
N ASN A 36 -13.48 2.71 6.63
CA ASN A 36 -14.56 2.37 7.55
C ASN A 36 -14.14 2.70 9.00
N PRO A 37 -14.71 3.74 9.63
CA PRO A 37 -14.31 4.17 10.98
C PRO A 37 -14.75 3.18 12.08
N TYR A 38 -15.56 2.17 11.74
CA TYR A 38 -16.06 1.17 12.69
C TYR A 38 -15.20 -0.09 12.75
N VAL A 39 -14.21 -0.23 11.86
CA VAL A 39 -13.22 -1.30 11.95
C VAL A 39 -12.16 -0.85 12.95
N LEU A 40 -12.20 -1.41 14.16
CA LEU A 40 -11.16 -1.19 15.17
C LEU A 40 -9.84 -1.81 14.67
N HIS A 41 -8.92 -0.93 14.28
CA HIS A 41 -7.57 -1.31 13.90
C HIS A 41 -6.77 -1.64 15.16
N ASN A 42 -6.85 -2.90 15.62
CA ASN A 42 -6.12 -3.40 16.79
C ASN A 42 -4.64 -3.69 16.47
N LEU A 43 -3.99 -2.85 15.65
CA LEU A 43 -2.55 -2.94 15.44
C LEU A 43 -1.86 -2.26 16.63
N PRO A 44 -0.95 -2.94 17.34
CA PRO A 44 -0.20 -2.32 18.43
C PRO A 44 0.58 -1.11 17.91
N ASP A 45 0.74 -0.11 18.77
CA ASP A 45 1.58 1.04 18.45
C ASP A 45 3.00 0.55 18.13
N PRO A 46 3.58 0.94 16.99
CA PRO A 46 4.93 0.57 16.65
C PRO A 46 5.91 1.26 17.61
N PRO A 47 7.03 0.62 17.99
CA PRO A 47 8.10 1.29 18.73
C PRO A 47 8.66 2.51 17.98
N ASN A 48 8.58 2.52 16.65
CA ASN A 48 8.94 3.66 15.81
C ASN A 48 7.87 3.92 14.74
N PHE A 49 7.22 5.08 14.78
CA PHE A 49 6.33 5.53 13.73
C PHE A 49 7.17 5.97 12.52
N LEU A 50 7.19 5.13 11.49
CA LEU A 50 7.84 5.45 10.21
C LEU A 50 6.98 6.36 9.34
N PHE A 51 5.65 6.33 9.52
CA PHE A 51 4.71 7.10 8.72
C PHE A 51 4.54 8.49 9.31
N THR A 52 4.82 9.52 8.52
CA THR A 52 4.83 10.91 8.98
C THR A 52 3.71 11.74 8.35
N GLN A 53 3.44 12.92 8.91
CA GLN A 53 2.51 13.87 8.32
C GLN A 53 2.97 14.35 6.93
N GLU A 54 4.28 14.39 6.68
CA GLU A 54 4.82 14.72 5.36
C GLU A 54 4.45 13.65 4.33
N HIS A 55 4.60 12.37 4.69
CA HIS A 55 4.15 11.26 3.85
C HIS A 55 2.66 11.35 3.56
N ALA A 56 1.83 11.61 4.58
CA ALA A 56 0.39 11.81 4.42
C ALA A 56 0.05 12.95 3.43
N ASN A 57 0.81 14.04 3.45
CA ASN A 57 0.63 15.16 2.52
C ASN A 57 1.03 14.78 1.09
N GLU A 58 2.11 14.01 0.90
CA GLU A 58 2.52 13.52 -0.43
C GLU A 58 1.49 12.57 -1.04
N ILE A 59 0.91 11.66 -0.24
CA ILE A 59 -0.18 10.79 -0.68
C ILE A 59 -1.40 11.61 -1.09
N LYS A 60 -1.77 12.60 -0.26
CA LYS A 60 -2.88 13.51 -0.57
C LYS A 60 -2.64 14.25 -1.88
N ASN A 61 -1.45 14.84 -2.06
CA ASN A 61 -1.09 15.56 -3.27
C ASN A 61 -1.15 14.66 -4.52
N LEU A 62 -0.70 13.41 -4.42
CA LEU A 62 -0.82 12.43 -5.52
C LEU A 62 -2.28 12.19 -5.89
N LEU A 63 -3.12 11.90 -4.90
CA LEU A 63 -4.52 11.55 -5.16
C LEU A 63 -5.34 12.77 -5.60
N GLU A 64 -5.02 13.98 -5.16
CA GLU A 64 -5.72 15.19 -5.63
C GLU A 64 -5.33 15.57 -7.07
N ASN A 65 -4.06 15.39 -7.45
CA ASN A 65 -3.56 15.86 -8.75
C ASN A 65 -3.55 14.77 -9.84
N ASP A 66 -3.26 13.52 -9.48
CA ASP A 66 -2.96 12.45 -10.44
C ASP A 66 -4.02 11.34 -10.48
N THR A 67 -5.10 11.42 -9.68
CA THR A 67 -6.16 10.38 -9.67
C THR A 67 -6.70 10.07 -11.07
N THR A 68 -6.91 11.08 -11.91
CA THR A 68 -7.38 10.88 -13.29
C THR A 68 -6.40 10.03 -14.11
N TYR A 69 -5.10 10.25 -13.93
CA TYR A 69 -4.07 9.44 -14.59
C TYR A 69 -4.07 8.01 -14.04
N LEU A 70 -4.08 7.84 -12.71
CA LEU A 70 -4.09 6.53 -12.05
C LEU A 70 -5.28 5.69 -12.53
N LEU A 71 -6.50 6.23 -12.45
CA LEU A 71 -7.73 5.58 -12.90
C LEU A 71 -7.64 5.18 -14.36
N ARG A 72 -7.21 6.09 -15.24
CA ARG A 72 -7.12 5.81 -16.67
C ARG A 72 -6.18 4.63 -16.96
N GLN A 73 -5.01 4.59 -16.33
CA GLN A 73 -4.08 3.47 -16.50
C GLN A 73 -4.66 2.16 -15.98
N ILE A 74 -5.27 2.18 -14.79
CA ILE A 74 -5.89 0.99 -14.21
C ILE A 74 -7.00 0.44 -15.11
N HIS A 75 -7.92 1.30 -15.57
CA HIS A 75 -8.99 0.90 -16.48
C HIS A 75 -8.46 0.32 -17.79
N GLN A 76 -7.42 0.93 -18.38
CA GLN A 76 -6.78 0.43 -19.60
C GLN A 76 -6.10 -0.93 -19.40
N LEU A 77 -5.45 -1.14 -18.26
CA LEU A 77 -4.74 -2.38 -17.96
C LEU A 77 -5.69 -3.53 -17.58
N ALA A 78 -6.76 -3.20 -16.85
CA ALA A 78 -7.79 -4.13 -16.42
C ALA A 78 -8.74 -4.52 -17.57
N ASP A 79 -8.93 -3.66 -18.57
CA ASP A 79 -9.82 -3.89 -19.71
C ASP A 79 -11.25 -4.28 -19.27
N GLY A 80 -11.72 -3.62 -18.20
CA GLY A 80 -13.03 -3.90 -17.58
C GLY A 80 -13.11 -5.16 -16.72
N VAL A 81 -12.03 -5.94 -16.62
CA VAL A 81 -11.97 -7.16 -15.79
C VAL A 81 -11.20 -6.88 -14.51
N TYR A 82 -11.88 -6.99 -13.37
CA TYR A 82 -11.30 -6.77 -12.04
C TYR A 82 -11.15 -8.09 -11.29
N ASN A 83 -9.99 -8.74 -11.44
CA ASN A 83 -9.65 -10.00 -10.78
C ASN A 83 -8.20 -9.95 -10.27
N TYR A 84 -7.72 -11.06 -9.70
CA TYR A 84 -6.37 -11.14 -9.15
C TYR A 84 -5.28 -10.88 -10.21
N GLU A 85 -5.44 -11.46 -11.40
CA GLU A 85 -4.45 -11.33 -12.47
C GLU A 85 -4.34 -9.89 -12.97
N THR A 86 -5.47 -9.21 -13.16
CA THR A 86 -5.46 -7.80 -13.56
C THR A 86 -5.03 -6.87 -12.44
N TYR A 87 -5.28 -7.24 -11.17
CA TYR A 87 -4.73 -6.55 -10.00
C TYR A 87 -3.19 -6.59 -10.01
N VAL A 88 -2.60 -7.79 -10.09
CA VAL A 88 -1.15 -7.98 -10.13
C VAL A 88 -0.55 -7.22 -11.31
N LYS A 89 -1.18 -7.30 -12.49
CA LYS A 89 -0.75 -6.55 -13.69
C LYS A 89 -0.73 -5.04 -13.45
N CYS A 90 -1.76 -4.49 -12.80
CA CYS A 90 -1.83 -3.05 -12.48
C CYS A 90 -0.78 -2.67 -11.43
N ARG A 91 -0.65 -3.44 -10.34
CA ARG A 91 0.35 -3.24 -9.30
C ARG A 91 1.76 -3.20 -9.89
N ASP A 92 2.13 -4.22 -10.65
CA ASP A 92 3.46 -4.37 -11.22
C ASP A 92 3.76 -3.34 -12.32
N PHE A 93 2.73 -2.82 -13.00
CA PHE A 93 2.86 -1.66 -13.88
C PHE A 93 3.34 -0.43 -13.09
N PHE A 94 2.64 -0.05 -12.02
CA PHE A 94 3.04 1.12 -11.23
C PHE A 94 4.40 0.94 -10.55
N VAL A 95 4.70 -0.26 -10.02
CA VAL A 95 6.05 -0.55 -9.48
C VAL A 95 7.12 -0.26 -10.52
N ARG A 96 6.96 -0.73 -11.76
CA ARG A 96 7.92 -0.48 -12.85
C ARG A 96 8.00 0.99 -13.24
N GLU A 97 6.85 1.67 -13.38
CA GLU A 97 6.80 3.10 -13.71
C GLU A 97 7.57 3.96 -12.70
N TRP A 98 7.44 3.64 -11.41
CA TRP A 98 8.18 4.33 -10.36
C TRP A 98 9.67 3.96 -10.33
N ARG A 99 10.01 2.68 -10.51
CA ARG A 99 11.41 2.22 -10.60
C ARG A 99 12.22 2.84 -11.74
N ASN A 100 11.55 3.29 -12.80
CA ASN A 100 12.18 4.02 -13.90
C ASN A 100 12.53 5.49 -13.56
N ARG A 101 12.10 6.00 -12.39
CA ARG A 101 12.37 7.37 -11.92
C ARG A 101 13.59 7.40 -10.99
N ALA A 102 14.13 8.57 -10.72
CA ALA A 102 15.16 8.70 -9.69
C ALA A 102 14.59 8.35 -8.31
N TYR A 103 15.31 7.50 -7.58
CA TYR A 103 14.91 7.13 -6.22
C TYR A 103 15.08 8.29 -5.25
N THR A 104 14.03 8.52 -4.46
CA THR A 104 13.94 9.41 -3.30
C THR A 104 12.90 8.81 -2.35
N GLU A 105 12.96 9.12 -1.05
CA GLU A 105 11.90 8.74 -0.11
C GLU A 105 10.52 9.14 -0.65
N LYS A 106 10.37 10.40 -1.08
CA LYS A 106 9.13 10.88 -1.72
C LYS A 106 8.67 9.97 -2.86
N SER A 107 9.53 9.65 -3.83
CA SER A 107 9.15 8.77 -4.94
C SER A 107 8.75 7.37 -4.49
N PHE A 108 9.35 6.87 -3.41
CA PHE A 108 9.02 5.59 -2.81
C PHE A 108 7.64 5.61 -2.14
N ILE A 109 7.33 6.66 -1.36
CA ILE A 109 5.99 6.88 -0.78
C ILE A 109 4.93 6.93 -1.88
N LEU A 110 5.20 7.69 -2.95
CA LEU A 110 4.26 7.81 -4.07
C LEU A 110 4.07 6.48 -4.82
N ALA A 111 5.11 5.64 -4.90
CA ALA A 111 5.01 4.30 -5.45
C ALA A 111 4.11 3.40 -4.59
N CYS A 112 4.33 3.37 -3.28
CA CYS A 112 3.52 2.63 -2.31
C CYS A 112 2.05 3.09 -2.35
N ALA A 113 1.82 4.39 -2.37
CA ALA A 113 0.47 4.97 -2.47
C ALA A 113 -0.23 4.60 -3.78
N SER A 114 0.49 4.58 -4.91
CA SER A 114 -0.06 4.20 -6.21
C SER A 114 -0.54 2.74 -6.20
N ILE A 115 0.24 1.81 -5.64
CA ILE A 115 -0.18 0.40 -5.57
C ILE A 115 -1.27 0.15 -4.53
N ALA A 116 -1.27 0.89 -3.41
CA ALA A 116 -2.36 0.87 -2.45
C ALA A 116 -3.67 1.39 -3.06
N TYR A 117 -3.59 2.41 -3.93
CA TYR A 117 -4.73 2.91 -4.68
C TYR A 117 -5.29 1.86 -5.66
N VAL A 118 -4.42 1.09 -6.32
CA VAL A 118 -4.83 -0.06 -7.15
C VAL A 118 -5.61 -1.07 -6.28
N ALA A 119 -5.07 -1.47 -5.14
CA ALA A 119 -5.74 -2.41 -4.24
C ALA A 119 -7.13 -1.91 -3.80
N ALA A 120 -7.23 -0.65 -3.36
CA ALA A 120 -8.49 -0.03 -2.95
C ALA A 120 -9.54 -0.08 -4.08
N LEU A 121 -9.14 0.24 -5.31
CA LEU A 121 -10.05 0.23 -6.46
C LEU A 121 -10.55 -1.17 -6.80
N PHE A 122 -9.69 -2.18 -6.71
CA PHE A 122 -10.09 -3.57 -6.97
C PHE A 122 -11.06 -4.08 -5.91
N ILE A 123 -10.83 -3.75 -4.63
CA ILE A 123 -11.77 -4.07 -3.54
C ILE A 123 -13.15 -3.46 -3.82
N GLN A 124 -13.19 -2.18 -4.21
CA GLN A 124 -14.43 -1.49 -4.57
C GLN A 124 -15.16 -2.14 -5.76
N ALA A 125 -14.42 -2.68 -6.73
CA ALA A 125 -14.98 -3.35 -7.90
C ALA A 125 -15.55 -4.76 -7.61
N ASN A 126 -15.88 -5.06 -6.34
CA ASN A 126 -16.36 -6.36 -5.84
C ASN A 126 -15.37 -7.52 -6.02
N PHE A 127 -14.07 -7.23 -6.03
CA PHE A 127 -13.07 -8.28 -5.92
C PHE A 127 -12.99 -8.78 -4.47
N HIS A 128 -13.49 -9.99 -4.21
CA HIS A 128 -13.50 -10.66 -2.89
C HIS A 128 -12.14 -11.27 -2.51
N CYS A 129 -11.07 -10.48 -2.54
CA CYS A 129 -9.76 -10.97 -2.14
C CYS A 129 -9.04 -9.90 -1.32
N GLY A 130 -8.21 -10.34 -0.37
CA GLY A 130 -7.33 -9.53 0.46
C GLY A 130 -6.27 -8.80 -0.36
N ALA A 131 -6.66 -8.01 -1.37
CA ALA A 131 -5.78 -7.17 -2.16
C ALA A 131 -5.14 -6.06 -1.29
N LEU A 132 -5.84 -5.65 -0.22
CA LEU A 132 -5.26 -4.77 0.79
C LEU A 132 -4.20 -5.53 1.61
N ASP A 133 -4.47 -6.78 2.01
CA ASP A 133 -3.49 -7.59 2.73
C ASP A 133 -2.27 -7.90 1.85
N ASP A 134 -2.47 -8.26 0.57
CA ASP A 134 -1.41 -8.48 -0.41
C ASP A 134 -0.56 -7.21 -0.61
N VAL A 135 -1.19 -6.03 -0.76
CA VAL A 135 -0.43 -4.80 -0.96
C VAL A 135 0.32 -4.38 0.30
N VAL A 136 -0.25 -4.59 1.48
CA VAL A 136 0.41 -4.32 2.76
C VAL A 136 1.61 -5.23 2.93
N GLU A 137 1.46 -6.54 2.68
CA GLU A 137 2.57 -7.49 2.73
C GLU A 137 3.65 -7.17 1.70
N TYR A 138 3.25 -6.78 0.48
CA TYR A 138 4.16 -6.38 -0.58
C TYR A 138 4.98 -5.14 -0.20
N ILE A 139 4.32 -4.10 0.31
CA ILE A 139 5.00 -2.87 0.76
C ILE A 139 5.93 -3.19 1.94
N ALA A 140 5.48 -3.98 2.92
CA ALA A 140 6.30 -4.35 4.07
C ALA A 140 7.59 -5.07 3.65
N LYS A 141 7.50 -6.03 2.72
CA LYS A 141 8.66 -6.71 2.14
C LYS A 141 9.56 -5.77 1.34
N TRP A 142 8.97 -4.81 0.61
CA TRP A 142 9.76 -3.84 -0.16
C TRP A 142 10.55 -2.90 0.76
N ILE A 143 9.96 -2.47 1.87
CA ILE A 143 10.63 -1.66 2.90
C ILE A 143 11.76 -2.46 3.54
N GLU A 144 11.50 -3.71 3.88
CA GLU A 144 12.52 -4.59 4.47
C GLU A 144 13.76 -4.69 3.56
N ASP A 145 13.56 -4.95 2.25
CA ASP A 145 14.65 -5.04 1.27
C ASP A 145 15.40 -3.70 1.10
N ILE A 146 14.67 -2.58 1.09
CA ILE A 146 15.27 -1.24 1.05
C ILE A 146 16.12 -0.96 2.28
N LEU A 147 15.63 -1.33 3.47
CA LEU A 147 16.28 -1.04 4.74
C LEU A 147 17.45 -1.99 5.05
N GLN A 148 17.45 -3.19 4.50
CA GLN A 148 18.64 -4.06 4.49
C GLN A 148 19.82 -3.42 3.74
N ARG A 149 19.55 -2.48 2.82
CA ARG A 149 20.57 -1.79 2.01
C ARG A 149 20.94 -0.39 2.53
N GLY A 150 20.20 0.16 3.49
CA GLY A 150 20.43 1.51 4.02
C GLY A 150 19.22 2.11 4.73
N THR A 151 19.12 3.44 4.79
CA THR A 151 17.87 4.12 5.18
C THR A 151 17.00 4.38 3.96
N ILE A 152 15.71 4.68 4.13
CA ILE A 152 14.84 5.06 3.00
C ILE A 152 15.45 6.25 2.24
N ASP A 153 16.07 7.21 2.92
CA ASP A 153 16.72 8.36 2.25
C ASP A 153 18.01 8.02 1.49
N ASN A 154 18.69 6.93 1.87
CA ASN A 154 20.02 6.58 1.35
C ASN A 154 20.01 5.27 0.55
N SER A 155 18.83 4.82 0.08
CA SER A 155 18.68 3.57 -0.67
C SER A 155 18.50 3.82 -2.18
N CYS A 156 18.18 2.74 -2.90
CA CYS A 156 17.81 2.73 -4.30
C CYS A 156 16.70 1.70 -4.55
N TRP A 157 16.19 1.65 -5.78
CA TRP A 157 15.06 0.79 -6.16
C TRP A 157 15.26 -0.72 -5.99
#